data_AF-A0A3D1LDU0-F1
#
_entry.id   AF-A0A3D1LDU0-F1
#
_cell.length_a   1.000
_cell.length_b   1.000
_cell.length_c   1.000
_cell.angle_alpha   90.00
_cell.angle_beta   90.00
_cell.angle_gamma   90.00
#
_symmetry.space_group_name_H-M   'P 1'
#
loop_
_entity.id
_entity.type
_entity.pdbx_description
1 polymer ?
#
loop_
_entity_poly.entity_id
_entity_poly.type
_entity_poly.pdbx_seq_one_letter_code
_entity_poly.pdbx_strand_id
1 'polypeptide(L)'
;LVIDGLNDSKKLTDKKRRELYDVITQSAVSYGIAMATEQEIDEINILQATFLAMQRALDKLAVKPGLALIDGNRAKDFGLPVRTIVKGDSLSASIAAASILAKVTRDRLMEQLDAQYPQYGF
;
A
#
# COMPACT_ATOMS: atom_id res chain seq x y z
N LEU A 1 -11.88 -4.98 -13.74
CA LEU A 1 -11.64 -6.01 -12.70
C LEU A 1 -12.47 -5.61 -11.49
N VAL A 2 -13.48 -6.41 -11.13
CA VAL A 2 -14.31 -6.18 -9.93
C VAL A 2 -13.93 -7.31 -8.97
N ILE A 3 -13.42 -6.96 -7.79
CA ILE A 3 -13.09 -7.92 -6.73
C ILE A 3 -14.18 -7.81 -5.68
N ASP A 4 -15.00 -8.85 -5.54
CA ASP A 4 -16.10 -8.87 -4.57
C ASP A 4 -15.56 -8.79 -3.13
N GLY A 5 -16.14 -7.89 -2.34
CA GLY A 5 -15.73 -7.66 -0.94
C GLY A 5 -14.53 -6.73 -0.78
N LEU A 6 -14.03 -6.13 -1.86
CA LEU A 6 -13.00 -5.10 -1.81
C LEU A 6 -13.58 -3.74 -1.37
N ASN A 7 -13.93 -3.65 -0.09
CA ASN A 7 -14.37 -2.44 0.60
C ASN A 7 -13.27 -1.95 1.56
N ASP A 8 -13.48 -0.78 2.16
CA ASP A 8 -12.60 -0.13 3.16
C ASP A 8 -11.84 -1.15 4.03
N SER A 9 -10.52 -1.22 3.80
CA SER A 9 -9.61 -2.20 4.41
C SER A 9 -9.67 -2.22 5.95
N LYS A 10 -10.14 -1.14 6.57
CA LYS A 10 -10.26 -0.99 8.02
C LYS A 10 -11.51 -1.66 8.58
N LYS A 11 -12.52 -1.92 7.76
CA LYS A 11 -13.75 -2.65 8.14
C LYS A 11 -13.62 -4.16 7.98
N LEU A 12 -12.56 -4.62 7.34
CA LEU A 12 -12.30 -6.03 7.09
C LEU A 12 -11.56 -6.65 8.28
N THR A 13 -11.90 -7.90 8.60
CA THR A 13 -11.14 -8.70 9.57
C THR A 13 -9.75 -9.03 9.01
N ASP A 14 -8.80 -9.34 9.89
CA ASP A 14 -7.44 -9.68 9.45
C ASP A 14 -7.42 -10.88 8.49
N LYS A 15 -8.17 -11.94 8.84
CA LYS A 15 -8.40 -13.10 7.98
C LYS A 15 -8.88 -12.68 6.59
N LYS A 16 -9.87 -11.79 6.52
CA LYS A 16 -10.44 -11.37 5.23
C LYS A 16 -9.45 -10.54 4.40
N ARG A 17 -8.65 -9.69 5.04
CA ARG A 17 -7.57 -8.95 4.35
C ARG A 17 -6.53 -9.89 3.77
N ARG A 18 -6.12 -10.93 4.50
CA ARG A 18 -5.16 -11.93 4.00
C ARG A 18 -5.70 -12.72 2.82
N GLU A 19 -6.97 -13.14 2.87
CA GLU A 19 -7.64 -13.78 1.71
C GLU A 19 -7.65 -12.84 0.49
N LEU A 20 -8.01 -11.57 0.70
CA LEU A 20 -8.03 -10.58 -0.38
C LEU A 20 -6.64 -10.24 -0.91
N TYR A 21 -5.61 -10.25 -0.07
CA TYR A 21 -4.22 -10.08 -0.52
C TYR A 21 -3.86 -11.09 -1.61
N ASP A 22 -4.19 -12.37 -1.38
CA ASP A 22 -3.91 -13.43 -2.35
C ASP A 22 -4.74 -13.26 -3.62
N VAL A 23 -6.02 -12.92 -3.50
CA VAL A 23 -6.90 -12.64 -4.66
C VAL A 23 -6.37 -11.46 -5.49
N ILE A 24 -5.97 -10.36 -4.85
CA ILE A 24 -5.45 -9.16 -5.52
C ILE A 24 -4.15 -9.48 -6.24
N THR A 25 -3.20 -10.15 -5.58
CA THR A 25 -1.90 -10.47 -6.19
C THR A 25 -2.02 -11.44 -7.37
N GLN A 26 -2.98 -12.36 -7.34
CA GLN A 26 -3.24 -13.29 -8.45
C GLN A 26 -4.01 -12.65 -9.61
N SER A 27 -4.89 -11.68 -9.33
CA SER A 27 -5.80 -11.13 -10.33
C SER A 27 -5.34 -9.79 -10.91
N ALA A 28 -4.45 -9.05 -10.23
CA ALA A 28 -4.00 -7.74 -10.68
C ALA A 28 -3.12 -7.86 -11.93
N VAL A 29 -3.34 -6.96 -12.89
CA VAL A 29 -2.49 -6.83 -14.10
C VAL A 29 -1.02 -6.59 -13.73
N SER A 30 -0.80 -5.78 -12.70
CA SER A 30 0.51 -5.55 -12.11
C SER A 30 0.31 -4.97 -10.70
N TYR A 31 1.20 -5.32 -9.76
CA TYR A 31 1.24 -4.71 -8.44
C TYR A 31 2.69 -4.51 -8.00
N GLY A 32 2.91 -3.55 -7.11
CA GLY A 32 4.22 -3.24 -6.57
C GLY A 32 4.10 -2.93 -5.08
N ILE A 33 4.98 -3.53 -4.28
CA ILE A 33 5.06 -3.30 -2.84
C ILE A 33 6.47 -2.84 -2.52
N ALA A 34 6.60 -1.72 -1.84
CA ALA A 34 7.88 -1.16 -1.44
C ALA A 34 7.77 -0.49 -0.07
N MET A 35 8.94 -0.26 0.53
CA MET A 35 9.07 0.27 1.87
C MET A 35 10.10 1.42 1.87
N ALA A 36 9.96 2.29 2.86
CA ALA A 36 11.02 3.18 3.29
C ALA A 36 11.44 2.76 4.70
N THR A 37 12.73 2.76 4.98
CA THR A 37 13.28 2.35 6.28
C THR A 37 13.06 3.45 7.32
N GLU A 38 13.21 3.09 8.59
CA GLU A 38 13.27 4.02 9.71
C GLU A 38 14.38 5.06 9.54
N GLN A 39 15.55 4.65 9.04
CA GLN A 39 16.65 5.57 8.72
C GLN A 39 16.24 6.60 7.67
N GLU A 40 15.58 6.16 6.60
CA GLU A 40 15.07 7.07 5.57
C GLU A 40 13.98 8.00 6.16
N ILE A 41 13.10 7.50 7.02
CA ILE A 41 12.11 8.34 7.69
C ILE A 41 12.78 9.42 8.55
N ASP A 42 13.83 9.08 9.28
CA ASP A 42 14.57 10.02 10.12
C ASP A 42 15.31 11.09 9.28
N GLU A 43 15.88 10.69 8.14
CA GLU A 43 16.62 11.60 7.25
C GLU A 43 15.72 12.56 6.46
N ILE A 44 14.64 12.04 5.85
CA ILE A 44 13.84 12.81 4.89
C ILE A 44 12.42 13.13 5.38
N ASN A 45 12.07 12.78 6.62
CA ASN A 45 10.73 12.87 7.22
C ASN A 45 9.68 11.90 6.65
N ILE A 46 8.64 11.65 7.45
CA ILE A 46 7.59 10.66 7.14
C ILE A 46 6.82 10.94 5.84
N LEU A 47 6.64 12.21 5.47
CA LEU A 47 5.93 12.56 4.24
C LEU A 47 6.77 12.22 3.01
N GLN A 48 8.05 12.56 3.01
CA GLN A 48 8.93 12.24 1.87
C GLN A 48 9.23 10.75 1.80
N ALA A 49 9.41 10.09 2.94
CA ALA A 49 9.55 8.63 3.01
C ALA A 49 8.32 7.91 2.44
N THR A 50 7.11 8.44 2.71
CA THR A 50 5.87 7.94 2.09
C THR A 50 5.93 8.07 0.56
N PHE A 51 6.34 9.22 0.03
CA PHE A 51 6.48 9.41 -1.41
C PHE A 51 7.61 8.58 -2.04
N LEU A 52 8.69 8.32 -1.29
CA LEU A 52 9.77 7.45 -1.70
C LEU A 52 9.29 6.01 -1.84
N ALA A 53 8.56 5.49 -0.84
CA ALA A 53 7.95 4.17 -0.90
C ALA A 53 6.93 4.06 -2.04
N MET A 54 6.09 5.08 -2.27
CA MET A 54 5.16 5.12 -3.40
C MET A 54 5.89 5.09 -4.75
N GLN A 55 6.96 5.86 -4.93
CA GLN A 55 7.76 5.83 -6.16
C GLN A 55 8.35 4.44 -6.41
N ARG A 56 8.98 3.84 -5.38
CA ARG A 56 9.53 2.48 -5.47
C ARG A 56 8.47 1.44 -5.80
N ALA A 57 7.24 1.60 -5.30
CA ALA A 57 6.12 0.72 -5.62
C ALA A 57 5.70 0.86 -7.10
N LEU A 58 5.65 2.09 -7.64
CA LEU A 58 5.40 2.35 -9.06
C LEU A 58 6.53 1.80 -9.97
N ASP A 59 7.77 1.88 -9.52
CA ASP A 59 8.93 1.39 -10.27
C ASP A 59 8.89 -0.13 -10.45
N LYS A 60 8.35 -0.86 -9.47
CA LYS A 60 8.15 -2.32 -9.49
C LYS A 60 7.00 -2.78 -10.40
N LEU A 61 6.16 -1.88 -10.90
CA LEU A 61 5.08 -2.28 -11.81
C LEU A 61 5.65 -2.73 -13.16
N ALA A 62 5.32 -3.96 -13.56
CA ALA A 62 5.64 -4.51 -14.86
C ALA A 62 4.91 -3.76 -15.99
N VAL A 63 3.68 -3.32 -15.73
CA VAL A 63 2.88 -2.49 -16.64
C VAL A 63 2.80 -1.07 -16.08
N LYS A 64 3.31 -0.09 -16.83
CA LYS A 64 3.30 1.32 -16.41
C LYS A 64 1.90 1.92 -16.57
N PRO A 65 1.31 2.50 -15.50
CA PRO A 65 -0.01 3.10 -15.57
C PRO A 65 0.04 4.48 -16.27
N GLY A 66 -1.06 4.87 -16.91
CA GLY A 66 -1.22 6.22 -17.46
C GLY A 66 -1.69 7.27 -16.44
N LEU A 67 -2.19 6.84 -15.28
CA LEU A 67 -2.70 7.69 -14.20
C LEU A 67 -2.51 6.96 -12.85
N ALA A 68 -1.99 7.66 -11.84
CA ALA A 68 -1.95 7.17 -10.46
C ALA A 68 -3.09 7.79 -9.64
N LEU A 69 -3.85 6.94 -8.93
CA LEU A 69 -4.81 7.38 -7.92
C LEU A 69 -4.18 7.21 -6.54
N ILE A 70 -4.06 8.30 -5.77
CA ILE A 70 -3.40 8.30 -4.45
C ILE A 70 -4.42 8.63 -3.37
N ASP A 71 -4.44 7.85 -2.29
CA ASP A 71 -5.25 8.17 -1.12
C ASP A 71 -4.65 9.36 -0.36
N GLY A 72 -5.48 10.37 -0.12
CA GLY A 72 -5.10 11.59 0.60
C GLY A 72 -5.21 12.83 -0.27
N ASN A 73 -4.51 13.89 0.14
CA ASN A 73 -4.59 15.23 -0.44
C ASN A 73 -3.24 15.76 -0.94
N ARG A 74 -2.17 14.95 -0.88
CA ARG A 74 -0.82 15.34 -1.28
C ARG A 74 -0.23 14.30 -2.23
N ALA A 75 0.50 14.78 -3.21
CA ALA A 75 1.28 13.98 -4.13
C ALA A 75 2.54 14.76 -4.51
N LYS A 76 3.62 14.05 -4.82
CA LYS A 76 4.76 14.61 -5.55
C LYS A 76 4.60 14.33 -7.05
N ASP A 77 5.55 14.83 -7.84
CA ASP A 77 5.71 14.37 -9.20
C ASP A 77 6.27 12.92 -9.19
N PHE A 78 5.53 12.01 -9.81
CA PHE A 78 5.91 10.60 -9.97
C PHE A 78 6.31 10.27 -11.42
N GLY A 79 6.41 11.28 -12.29
CA GLY A 79 6.67 11.10 -13.72
C GLY A 79 5.43 10.64 -14.51
N LEU A 80 4.24 10.69 -13.92
CA LEU A 80 2.97 10.43 -14.57
C LEU A 80 1.84 11.28 -13.98
N PRO A 81 0.70 11.45 -14.68
CA PRO A 81 -0.47 12.11 -14.12
C PRO A 81 -0.91 11.47 -12.80
N VAL A 82 -1.23 12.30 -11.81
CA VAL A 82 -1.65 11.86 -10.47
C VAL A 82 -2.96 12.54 -10.10
N ARG A 83 -3.89 11.78 -9.52
CA ARG A 83 -5.11 12.30 -8.90
C ARG A 83 -5.16 11.85 -7.45
N THR A 84 -5.21 12.81 -6.54
CA THR A 84 -5.40 12.58 -5.11
C THR A 84 -6.89 12.44 -4.80
N ILE A 85 -7.25 11.49 -3.94
CA ILE A 85 -8.62 11.22 -3.52
C ILE A 85 -8.63 11.08 -2.01
N VAL A 86 -9.31 11.99 -1.32
CA VAL A 86 -9.48 11.90 0.13
C VAL A 86 -10.48 10.78 0.45
N LYS A 87 -10.09 9.84 1.33
CA LYS A 87 -10.85 8.59 1.60
C LYS A 87 -10.96 7.71 0.36
N GLY A 88 -9.88 7.64 -0.41
CA GLY A 88 -9.82 6.93 -1.68
C GLY A 88 -10.05 5.44 -1.53
N ASP A 89 -9.74 4.86 -0.37
CA ASP A 89 -10.03 3.47 -0.01
C ASP A 89 -11.52 3.11 -0.07
N SER A 90 -12.41 4.06 0.17
CA SER A 90 -13.87 3.86 0.05
C SER A 90 -14.44 4.21 -1.33
N LEU A 91 -13.66 4.90 -2.17
CA LEU A 91 -14.12 5.49 -3.44
C LEU A 91 -13.47 4.86 -4.68
N SER A 92 -12.37 4.14 -4.51
CA SER A 92 -11.62 3.54 -5.61
C SER A 92 -11.16 2.13 -5.25
N ALA A 93 -11.54 1.17 -6.09
CA ALA A 93 -11.10 -0.21 -5.97
C ALA A 93 -9.58 -0.35 -6.09
N SER A 94 -8.91 0.46 -6.92
CA SER A 94 -7.44 0.37 -7.02
C SER A 94 -6.75 0.87 -5.76
N ILE A 95 -7.29 1.91 -5.12
CA ILE A 95 -6.77 2.43 -3.85
C ILE A 95 -7.04 1.41 -2.73
N ALA A 96 -8.27 0.88 -2.63
CA ALA A 96 -8.62 -0.14 -1.66
C ALA A 96 -7.71 -1.38 -1.76
N ALA A 97 -7.46 -1.85 -2.98
CA ALA A 97 -6.56 -2.98 -3.23
C ALA A 97 -5.12 -2.67 -2.78
N ALA A 98 -4.59 -1.49 -3.14
CA ALA A 98 -3.26 -1.06 -2.72
C ALA A 98 -3.15 -0.96 -1.17
N SER A 99 -4.17 -0.44 -0.51
CA SER A 99 -4.22 -0.35 0.96
C SER A 99 -4.22 -1.73 1.64
N ILE A 100 -4.94 -2.71 1.09
CA ILE A 100 -4.91 -4.10 1.59
C ILE A 100 -3.50 -4.69 1.43
N LEU A 101 -2.89 -4.55 0.25
CA LEU A 101 -1.52 -5.03 0.00
C LEU A 101 -0.52 -4.43 0.98
N ALA A 102 -0.60 -3.10 1.20
CA ALA A 102 0.27 -2.40 2.13
C ALA A 102 0.07 -2.86 3.58
N LYS A 103 -1.19 -2.94 4.04
CA LYS A 103 -1.52 -3.33 5.43
C LYS A 103 -1.08 -4.75 5.74
N VAL A 104 -1.44 -5.72 4.91
CA VAL A 104 -1.07 -7.13 5.13
C VAL A 104 0.44 -7.33 5.06
N THR A 105 1.15 -6.63 4.16
CA THR A 105 2.61 -6.70 4.12
C THR A 105 3.23 -6.14 5.39
N ARG A 106 2.77 -4.97 5.85
CA ARG A 106 3.27 -4.36 7.09
C ARG A 106 3.01 -5.28 8.29
N ASP A 107 1.81 -5.82 8.41
CA ASP A 107 1.43 -6.67 9.54
C ASP A 107 2.30 -7.94 9.60
N ARG A 108 2.56 -8.58 8.46
CA ARG A 108 3.50 -9.71 8.36
C ARG A 108 4.92 -9.34 8.81
N LEU A 109 5.38 -8.12 8.49
CA LEU A 109 6.69 -7.65 8.95
C LEU A 109 6.70 -7.41 10.46
N MET A 110 5.65 -6.80 11.02
CA MET A 110 5.57 -6.57 12.47
C MET A 110 5.51 -7.90 13.23
N GLU A 111 4.79 -8.90 12.73
CA GLU A 111 4.77 -10.26 13.29
C GLU A 111 6.18 -10.90 13.32
N GLN A 112 6.98 -10.68 12.28
CA GLN A 112 8.37 -11.15 12.23
C GLN A 112 9.26 -10.42 13.24
N LEU A 113 9.08 -9.11 13.38
CA LEU A 113 9.83 -8.32 14.35
C LEU A 113 9.41 -8.63 15.79
N ASP A 114 8.14 -8.92 16.05
CA ASP A 114 7.66 -9.36 17.36
C ASP A 114 8.31 -10.69 17.77
N ALA A 115 8.38 -11.64 16.84
CA ALA A 115 9.06 -12.91 17.07
C ALA A 115 10.57 -12.74 17.35
N GLN A 116 11.21 -11.76 16.70
CA GLN A 116 12.64 -11.47 16.88
C GLN A 116 12.92 -10.64 18.14
N TYR A 117 12.01 -9.75 18.51
CA TYR A 117 12.16 -8.78 19.60
C TYR A 117 10.89 -8.71 20.47
N PRO A 118 10.53 -9.80 21.17
CA PRO A 118 9.24 -9.94 21.87
C PRO A 118 9.05 -8.93 23.01
N GLN A 119 10.13 -8.29 23.49
CA GLN A 119 10.07 -7.28 24.53
C GLN A 119 9.38 -5.97 24.11
N TYR A 120 9.19 -5.74 22.81
CA TYR A 120 8.58 -4.50 22.29
C TYR A 120 7.09 -4.61 22.00
N GLY A 121 6.53 -5.83 21.88
CA GLY A 121 5.11 -6.06 21.61
C GLY A 121 4.64 -5.45 20.29
N PHE A 122 5.29 -5.84 19.19
CA PHE A 122 5.05 -5.29 17.86
C PHE A 122 3.69 -5.68 17.25
#